data_AF-K1W7J1-F1
#
_entry.id   AF-K1W7J1-F1
#
_cell.length_a   1.000
_cell.length_b   1.000
_cell.length_c   1.000
_cell.angle_alpha   90.00
_cell.angle_beta   90.00
_cell.angle_gamma   90.00
#
_symmetry.space_group_name_H-M   'P 1'
#
loop_
_entity.id
_entity.type
_entity.pdbx_description
1 polymer ?
#
loop_
_entity_poly.entity_id
_entity_poly.type
_entity_poly.pdbx_seq_one_letter_code
_entity_poly.pdbx_strand_id
1 'polypeptide(L)'
;MLRSKSISAILLPLSFLISVAQAWPQFLSKPITIGYATVTPDVAERINQQDGKLYVRRSFYEKPLGDGFYLVNDPLTWEGVHNSWYCAITAKKSAYKRLDKTFVPRTYWNQPESAIVDYLRSTTWVTNAETALRFSWIEGNNWALQMLIPKIVIEEDLMGLRAKCFQSRQERNQLTEEFIKWDDASLKGDRGPRHPPDRPSRSYWG
;
A
#
# COMPACT_ATOMS: atom_id res chain seq x y z
N MET A 1 71.02 -33.85 -28.64
CA MET A 1 69.79 -33.62 -29.43
C MET A 1 68.66 -33.26 -28.48
N LEU A 2 67.94 -32.17 -28.76
CA LEU A 2 67.20 -31.36 -27.79
C LEU A 2 65.85 -31.95 -27.34
N ARG A 3 65.58 -31.72 -26.05
CA ARG A 3 64.44 -32.09 -25.22
C ARG A 3 63.18 -31.31 -25.67
N SER A 4 62.18 -32.01 -26.22
CA SER A 4 60.88 -31.41 -26.58
C SER A 4 60.12 -31.02 -25.32
N LYS A 5 59.89 -29.72 -25.12
CA LYS A 5 58.99 -29.18 -24.10
C LYS A 5 57.58 -29.13 -24.69
N SER A 6 56.77 -30.14 -24.38
CA SER A 6 55.32 -30.06 -24.59
C SER A 6 54.72 -29.19 -23.48
N ILE A 7 54.33 -27.95 -23.83
CA ILE A 7 53.63 -27.04 -22.92
C ILE A 7 52.15 -27.36 -23.06
N SER A 8 51.58 -28.04 -22.06
CA SER A 8 50.14 -28.26 -21.90
C SER A 8 49.39 -26.93 -21.93
N ALA A 9 48.68 -26.66 -23.02
CA ALA A 9 47.68 -25.61 -23.10
C ALA A 9 46.29 -26.24 -22.92
N ILE A 10 45.87 -26.46 -21.67
CA ILE A 10 44.46 -26.68 -21.33
C ILE A 10 44.17 -25.89 -20.05
N LEU A 11 43.89 -24.60 -20.21
CA LEU A 11 43.25 -23.79 -19.17
C LEU A 11 42.13 -22.98 -19.83
N LEU A 12 40.95 -23.04 -19.20
CA LEU A 12 39.67 -22.36 -19.49
C LEU A 12 38.74 -23.10 -20.47
N PRO A 13 37.82 -23.89 -19.89
CA PRO A 13 36.44 -23.44 -19.94
C PRO A 13 35.79 -23.57 -18.56
N LEU A 14 36.16 -22.68 -17.63
CA LEU A 14 35.46 -22.54 -16.34
C LEU A 14 34.76 -21.18 -16.20
N SER A 15 34.55 -20.46 -17.30
CA SER A 15 33.85 -19.16 -17.32
C SER A 15 32.34 -19.25 -17.55
N PHE A 16 31.78 -20.44 -17.81
CA PHE A 16 30.35 -20.59 -18.11
C PHE A 16 29.47 -21.10 -16.95
N LEU A 17 30.03 -21.33 -15.76
CA LEU A 17 29.25 -21.82 -14.61
C LEU A 17 28.79 -20.72 -13.63
N ILE A 18 29.08 -19.45 -13.89
CA ILE A 18 28.69 -18.33 -13.02
C ILE A 18 27.90 -17.29 -13.81
N SER A 19 26.74 -17.67 -14.31
CA SER A 19 25.74 -16.69 -14.81
C SER A 19 24.36 -16.86 -14.18
N VAL A 20 24.13 -17.94 -13.42
CA VAL A 20 22.83 -18.20 -12.79
C VAL A 20 22.71 -17.61 -11.38
N ALA A 21 23.83 -17.24 -10.74
CA ALA A 21 23.82 -16.69 -9.37
C ALA A 21 23.51 -15.18 -9.29
N GLN A 22 23.40 -14.46 -10.41
CA GLN A 22 23.00 -13.05 -10.45
C GLN A 22 21.53 -12.83 -10.84
N ALA A 23 20.72 -13.90 -10.90
CA ALA A 23 19.27 -13.79 -10.92
C ALA A 23 18.75 -13.35 -9.54
N TRP A 24 18.94 -12.05 -9.31
CA TRP A 24 18.43 -11.13 -8.31
C TRP A 24 17.56 -11.71 -7.16
N PRO A 25 17.92 -11.51 -5.88
CA PRO A 25 17.07 -11.83 -4.72
C PRO A 25 15.72 -11.06 -4.67
N GLN A 26 15.44 -10.18 -5.63
CA GLN A 26 14.16 -9.46 -5.71
C GLN A 26 12.98 -10.37 -6.12
N PHE A 27 13.22 -11.45 -6.87
CA PHE A 27 12.15 -12.36 -7.34
C PHE A 27 11.58 -13.27 -6.24
N LEU A 28 12.30 -13.45 -5.12
CA LEU A 28 11.88 -14.25 -3.96
C LEU A 28 11.36 -13.40 -2.79
N SER A 29 11.17 -12.09 -2.98
CA SER A 29 10.67 -11.25 -1.89
C SER A 29 9.22 -11.58 -1.56
N LYS A 30 8.99 -12.11 -0.35
CA LYS A 30 7.65 -12.38 0.17
C LYS A 30 6.80 -11.10 0.12
N PRO A 31 5.52 -11.19 -0.26
CA PRO A 31 4.59 -10.08 -0.12
C PRO A 31 4.58 -9.57 1.33
N ILE A 32 4.33 -8.29 1.48
CA ILE A 32 4.20 -7.64 2.79
C ILE A 32 2.82 -7.03 2.90
N THR A 33 2.28 -7.04 4.12
CA THR A 33 1.02 -6.37 4.43
C THR A 33 1.26 -4.87 4.50
N ILE A 34 0.57 -4.12 3.63
CA ILE A 34 0.69 -2.67 3.54
C ILE A 34 -0.47 -1.94 4.21
N GLY A 35 -1.51 -2.65 4.63
CA GLY A 35 -2.64 -2.10 5.37
C GLY A 35 -3.82 -3.06 5.42
N TYR A 36 -4.87 -2.59 6.06
CA TYR A 36 -6.11 -3.35 6.25
C TYR A 36 -7.30 -2.54 5.75
N ALA A 37 -8.35 -3.23 5.34
CA ALA A 37 -9.60 -2.60 4.97
C ALA A 37 -10.78 -3.38 5.52
N THR A 38 -11.90 -2.69 5.65
CA THR A 38 -13.19 -3.30 5.91
C THR A 38 -14.07 -3.14 4.69
N VAL A 39 -14.70 -4.23 4.27
CA VAL A 39 -15.54 -4.25 3.06
C VAL A 39 -16.85 -5.00 3.32
N THR A 40 -17.82 -4.83 2.42
CA THR A 40 -19.08 -5.58 2.47
C THR A 40 -18.86 -7.05 2.05
N PRO A 41 -19.72 -7.99 2.47
CA PRO A 41 -19.58 -9.42 2.13
C PRO A 41 -19.41 -9.69 0.64
N ASP A 42 -20.22 -9.03 -0.22
CA ASP A 42 -20.15 -9.17 -1.67
C ASP A 42 -18.78 -8.77 -2.25
N VAL A 43 -18.15 -7.74 -1.66
CA VAL A 43 -16.82 -7.29 -2.06
C VAL A 43 -15.77 -8.30 -1.63
N ALA A 44 -15.84 -8.80 -0.38
CA ALA A 44 -14.89 -9.77 0.15
C ALA A 44 -14.95 -11.11 -0.57
N GLU A 45 -16.15 -11.63 -0.83
CA GLU A 45 -16.35 -12.87 -1.60
C GLU A 45 -15.76 -12.74 -2.99
N ARG A 46 -16.04 -11.63 -3.68
CA ARG A 46 -15.46 -11.36 -5.00
C ARG A 46 -13.94 -11.30 -4.96
N ILE A 47 -13.35 -10.60 -4.00
CA ILE A 47 -11.89 -10.55 -3.84
C ILE A 47 -11.32 -11.97 -3.66
N ASN A 48 -11.89 -12.75 -2.74
CA ASN A 48 -11.39 -14.10 -2.45
C ASN A 48 -11.57 -15.06 -3.64
N GLN A 49 -12.66 -14.93 -4.42
CA GLN A 49 -12.90 -15.74 -5.62
C GLN A 49 -12.01 -15.35 -6.81
N GLN A 50 -11.53 -14.10 -6.85
CA GLN A 50 -10.70 -13.57 -7.94
C GLN A 50 -9.22 -13.51 -7.58
N ASP A 51 -8.70 -14.55 -6.91
CA ASP A 51 -7.30 -14.65 -6.50
C ASP A 51 -6.80 -13.42 -5.72
N GLY A 52 -7.66 -12.85 -4.87
CA GLY A 52 -7.32 -11.68 -4.07
C GLY A 52 -7.20 -10.37 -4.87
N LYS A 53 -7.65 -10.32 -6.13
CA LYS A 53 -7.56 -9.11 -6.95
C LYS A 53 -8.46 -8.00 -6.39
N LEU A 54 -7.85 -6.87 -6.09
CA LEU A 54 -8.57 -5.66 -5.69
C LEU A 54 -9.32 -5.06 -6.88
N TYR A 55 -10.44 -4.41 -6.59
CA TYR A 55 -11.17 -3.61 -7.55
C TYR A 55 -11.76 -2.38 -6.87
N VAL A 56 -11.89 -1.28 -7.61
CA VAL A 56 -12.45 -0.04 -7.11
C VAL A 56 -13.95 -0.01 -7.40
N ARG A 57 -14.78 -0.15 -6.36
CA ARG A 57 -16.23 0.02 -6.50
C ARG A 57 -16.54 1.50 -6.67
N ARG A 58 -17.45 1.84 -7.59
CA ARG A 58 -18.04 3.18 -7.58
C ARG A 58 -18.79 3.36 -6.26
N SER A 59 -18.42 4.40 -5.54
CA SER A 59 -19.07 4.81 -4.30
C SER A 59 -19.60 6.22 -4.50
N PHE A 60 -20.82 6.46 -4.01
CA PHE A 60 -21.45 7.78 -3.97
C PHE A 60 -21.09 8.57 -2.71
N TYR A 61 -20.39 7.94 -1.76
CA TYR A 61 -19.89 8.63 -0.57
C TYR A 61 -18.70 9.51 -0.92
N GLU A 62 -18.54 10.58 -0.15
CA GLU A 62 -17.38 11.47 -0.23
C GLU A 62 -16.08 10.68 -0.07
N LYS A 63 -15.12 10.98 -0.94
CA LYS A 63 -13.81 10.31 -0.98
C LYS A 63 -12.75 11.35 -0.71
N PRO A 64 -12.27 11.46 0.54
CA PRO A 64 -11.37 12.53 0.94
C PRO A 64 -10.11 12.63 0.07
N LEU A 65 -9.62 11.50 -0.45
CA LEU A 65 -8.36 11.45 -1.19
C LEU A 65 -8.54 11.12 -2.68
N GLY A 66 -9.79 11.07 -3.16
CA GLY A 66 -10.12 10.71 -4.54
C GLY A 66 -10.43 9.23 -4.74
N ASP A 67 -10.37 8.80 -6.01
CA ASP A 67 -10.83 7.47 -6.45
C ASP A 67 -9.76 6.39 -6.25
N GLY A 68 -10.11 5.34 -5.49
CA GLY A 68 -9.20 4.23 -5.22
C GLY A 68 -9.68 3.31 -4.12
N PHE A 69 -8.73 2.61 -3.50
CA PHE A 69 -8.98 1.70 -2.39
C PHE A 69 -8.33 2.21 -1.10
N TYR A 70 -9.15 2.39 -0.07
CA TYR A 70 -8.73 2.97 1.21
C TYR A 70 -8.30 1.89 2.19
N LEU A 71 -7.15 2.10 2.82
CA LEU A 71 -6.56 1.25 3.84
C LEU A 71 -6.36 2.03 5.14
N VAL A 72 -6.26 1.29 6.24
CA VAL A 72 -5.77 1.76 7.54
C VAL A 72 -4.55 0.95 7.98
N ASN A 73 -3.66 1.56 8.78
CA ASN A 73 -2.50 0.84 9.31
C ASN A 73 -2.91 -0.11 10.44
N ASP A 74 -3.67 0.41 11.40
CA ASP A 74 -4.12 -0.37 12.54
C ASP A 74 -5.52 -0.94 12.24
N PRO A 75 -5.65 -2.28 12.17
CA PRO A 75 -6.94 -2.91 11.91
C PRO A 75 -7.96 -2.79 13.05
N LEU A 76 -7.55 -2.28 14.21
CA LEU A 76 -8.44 -2.02 15.33
C LEU A 76 -9.18 -0.70 15.18
N THR A 77 -8.63 0.25 14.43
CA THR A 77 -9.18 1.61 14.33
C THR A 77 -10.51 1.67 13.58
N TRP A 78 -10.83 0.68 12.75
CA TRP A 78 -12.10 0.65 12.03
C TRP A 78 -13.02 -0.43 12.59
N GLU A 79 -14.02 0.02 13.37
CA GLU A 79 -15.20 -0.80 13.61
C GLU A 79 -16.04 -0.83 12.35
N GLY A 80 -15.88 -1.90 11.59
CA GLY A 80 -16.78 -2.21 10.49
C GLY A 80 -18.23 -2.16 10.93
N VAL A 81 -19.12 -1.75 10.02
CA VAL A 81 -20.56 -1.88 10.21
C VAL A 81 -20.97 -3.35 10.32
N HIS A 82 -22.19 -3.63 10.80
CA HIS A 82 -22.68 -4.99 10.95
C HIS A 82 -22.48 -5.82 9.66
N ASN A 83 -21.99 -7.06 9.81
CA ASN A 83 -21.62 -7.99 8.72
C ASN A 83 -20.46 -7.55 7.82
N SER A 84 -19.61 -6.65 8.29
CA SER A 84 -18.36 -6.31 7.62
C SER A 84 -17.38 -7.48 7.58
N TRP A 85 -16.67 -7.61 6.46
CA TRP A 85 -15.50 -8.48 6.33
C TRP A 85 -14.21 -7.69 6.49
N TYR A 86 -13.17 -8.35 6.96
CA TYR A 86 -11.89 -7.76 7.31
C TYR A 86 -10.82 -8.26 6.35
N CYS A 87 -10.20 -7.36 5.60
CA CYS A 87 -9.20 -7.70 4.60
C CYS A 87 -7.80 -7.28 5.04
N ALA A 88 -6.82 -8.15 4.81
CA ALA A 88 -5.40 -7.79 4.80
C ALA A 88 -4.95 -7.61 3.35
N ILE A 89 -4.28 -6.49 3.06
CA ILE A 89 -3.83 -6.14 1.72
C ILE A 89 -2.32 -6.22 1.68
N THR A 90 -1.81 -6.99 0.73
CA THR A 90 -0.39 -7.21 0.51
C THR A 90 0.08 -6.62 -0.81
N ALA A 91 1.38 -6.33 -0.87
CA ALA A 91 2.05 -5.84 -2.06
C ALA A 91 3.47 -6.43 -2.18
N LYS A 92 4.03 -6.36 -3.39
CA LYS A 92 5.48 -6.58 -3.58
C LYS A 92 6.25 -5.46 -2.88
N LYS A 93 7.09 -5.82 -1.90
CA LYS A 93 7.87 -4.87 -1.08
C LYS A 93 8.63 -3.83 -1.91
N SER A 94 9.30 -4.28 -2.97
CA SER A 94 10.06 -3.39 -3.85
C SER A 94 9.15 -2.42 -4.60
N ALA A 95 7.97 -2.85 -5.04
CA ALA A 95 7.02 -2.01 -5.74
C ALA A 95 6.38 -0.98 -4.83
N TYR A 96 5.95 -1.39 -3.63
CA TYR A 96 5.45 -0.46 -2.61
C TYR A 96 6.50 0.62 -2.29
N LYS A 97 7.78 0.26 -2.17
CA LYS A 97 8.84 1.23 -1.90
C LYS A 97 9.09 2.24 -3.03
N ARG A 98 8.87 1.85 -4.30
CA ARG A 98 9.11 2.71 -5.47
C ARG A 98 8.06 3.80 -5.66
N LEU A 99 6.81 3.58 -5.26
CA LEU A 99 5.77 4.60 -5.40
C LEU A 99 5.96 5.71 -4.38
N ASP A 100 5.72 6.95 -4.82
CA ASP A 100 5.71 8.11 -3.94
C ASP A 100 4.63 7.97 -2.87
N LYS A 101 4.92 8.52 -1.69
CA LYS A 101 4.00 8.53 -0.53
C LYS A 101 3.89 9.95 -0.05
N THR A 102 2.68 10.50 -0.12
CA THR A 102 2.45 11.91 0.15
C THR A 102 1.23 12.09 1.03
N PHE A 103 1.31 13.05 1.92
CA PHE A 103 0.18 13.52 2.70
C PHE A 103 -0.63 14.52 1.88
N VAL A 104 -1.96 14.41 1.92
CA VAL A 104 -2.89 15.36 1.30
C VAL A 104 -3.50 16.21 2.41
N PRO A 105 -3.29 17.54 2.42
CA PRO A 105 -3.79 18.40 3.46
C PRO A 105 -5.32 18.53 3.38
N ARG A 106 -5.92 18.86 4.53
CA ARG A 106 -7.38 18.95 4.69
C ARG A 106 -8.07 19.85 3.68
N THR A 107 -7.41 20.91 3.23
CA THR A 107 -7.92 21.85 2.21
C THR A 107 -8.23 21.17 0.87
N TYR A 108 -7.56 20.05 0.57
CA TYR A 108 -7.78 19.27 -0.65
C TYR A 108 -8.66 18.03 -0.43
N TRP A 109 -9.17 17.82 0.78
CA TRP A 109 -10.09 16.72 1.00
C TRP A 109 -11.41 16.94 0.28
N ASN A 110 -11.98 15.87 -0.26
CA ASN A 110 -13.25 15.89 -1.02
C ASN A 110 -13.22 16.79 -2.27
N GLN A 111 -12.04 17.27 -2.67
CA GLN A 111 -11.87 17.97 -3.94
C GLN A 111 -11.94 16.97 -5.10
N PRO A 112 -12.27 17.45 -6.32
CA PRO A 112 -12.16 16.62 -7.52
C PRO A 112 -10.77 16.00 -7.66
N GLU A 113 -10.71 14.78 -8.22
CA GLU A 113 -9.45 14.06 -8.46
C GLU A 113 -8.39 14.93 -9.15
N SER A 114 -8.81 15.73 -10.13
CA SER A 114 -7.91 16.65 -10.85
C SER A 114 -7.27 17.69 -9.94
N ALA A 115 -8.00 18.25 -8.97
CA ALA A 115 -7.47 19.25 -8.05
C ALA A 115 -6.46 18.63 -7.07
N ILE A 116 -6.70 17.41 -6.60
CA ILE A 116 -5.74 16.67 -5.76
C ILE A 116 -4.48 16.37 -6.57
N VAL A 117 -4.62 15.87 -7.79
CA VAL A 117 -3.48 15.56 -8.68
C VAL A 117 -2.69 16.83 -9.00
N ASP A 118 -3.34 17.95 -9.32
CA ASP A 118 -2.67 19.23 -9.62
C ASP A 118 -1.92 19.77 -8.40
N TYR A 119 -2.49 19.64 -7.19
CA TYR A 119 -1.75 19.91 -5.96
C TYR A 119 -0.49 19.05 -5.86
N LEU A 120 -0.61 17.73 -6.04
CA LEU A 120 0.54 16.82 -5.93
C LEU A 120 1.61 17.14 -6.98
N ARG A 121 1.23 17.46 -8.22
CA ARG A 121 2.17 17.91 -9.28
C ARG A 121 2.89 19.22 -8.93
N SER A 122 2.24 20.10 -8.17
CA SER A 122 2.86 21.35 -7.70
C SER A 122 3.90 21.15 -6.60
N THR A 123 3.95 19.96 -5.98
CA THR A 123 4.93 19.63 -4.94
C THR A 123 6.23 19.10 -5.53
N THR A 124 7.36 19.39 -4.87
CA THR A 124 8.70 18.99 -5.36
C THR A 124 9.10 17.55 -5.01
N TRP A 125 8.32 16.85 -4.18
CA TRP A 125 8.64 15.52 -3.65
C TRP A 125 7.76 14.41 -4.21
N VAL A 126 6.84 14.73 -5.12
CA VAL A 126 6.03 13.75 -5.86
C VAL A 126 6.51 13.76 -7.30
N THR A 127 7.04 12.63 -7.74
CA THR A 127 7.52 12.43 -9.12
C THR A 127 6.34 12.10 -10.04
N ASN A 128 5.36 11.33 -9.55
CA ASN A 128 4.19 10.93 -10.31
C ASN A 128 2.92 11.04 -9.44
N ALA A 129 2.10 12.06 -9.71
CA ALA A 129 0.94 12.42 -8.91
C ALA A 129 -0.25 11.45 -9.03
N GLU A 130 -0.36 10.81 -10.18
CA GLU A 130 -1.43 9.87 -10.53
C GLU A 130 -1.27 8.55 -9.76
N THR A 131 -0.02 8.13 -9.54
CA THR A 131 0.31 6.85 -8.89
C THR A 131 0.77 7.00 -7.44
N ALA A 132 0.97 8.22 -6.94
CA ALA A 132 1.37 8.46 -5.56
C ALA A 132 0.35 7.93 -4.55
N LEU A 133 0.81 7.18 -3.56
CA LEU A 133 0.01 6.74 -2.42
C LEU A 133 -0.33 7.94 -1.55
N ARG A 134 -1.61 8.18 -1.34
CA ARG A 134 -2.09 9.40 -0.68
C ARG A 134 -2.47 9.08 0.76
N PHE A 135 -1.95 9.85 1.69
CA PHE A 135 -2.23 9.71 3.10
C PHE A 135 -3.03 10.90 3.60
N SER A 136 -3.92 10.65 4.55
CA SER A 136 -4.53 11.72 5.33
C SER A 136 -4.89 11.23 6.72
N TRP A 137 -5.30 12.16 7.56
CA TRP A 137 -6.02 11.82 8.78
C TRP A 137 -7.46 11.40 8.45
N ILE A 138 -8.03 10.56 9.32
CA ILE A 138 -9.46 10.27 9.38
C ILE A 138 -10.09 11.19 10.43
N GLU A 139 -11.01 12.06 10.00
CA GLU A 139 -11.75 12.93 10.92
C GLU A 139 -12.69 12.11 11.82
N GLY A 140 -12.77 12.48 13.10
CA GLY A 140 -13.64 11.80 14.08
C GLY A 140 -13.15 10.43 14.57
N ASN A 141 -12.05 9.88 14.05
CA ASN A 141 -11.54 8.57 14.44
C ASN A 141 -10.12 8.64 15.03
N ASN A 142 -9.99 9.33 16.17
CA ASN A 142 -8.72 9.50 16.90
C ASN A 142 -7.55 10.00 16.05
N TRP A 143 -7.83 10.68 14.93
CA TRP A 143 -6.83 11.11 13.95
C TRP A 143 -5.93 9.95 13.51
N ALA A 144 -6.55 8.80 13.21
CA ALA A 144 -5.85 7.69 12.59
C ALA A 144 -5.43 8.02 11.16
N LEU A 145 -4.33 7.43 10.71
CA LEU A 145 -3.91 7.53 9.31
C LEU A 145 -4.77 6.61 8.45
N GLN A 146 -5.21 7.14 7.32
CA GLN A 146 -5.66 6.35 6.17
C GLN A 146 -4.70 6.52 5.00
N MET A 147 -4.65 5.49 4.15
CA MET A 147 -3.95 5.52 2.89
C MET A 147 -4.94 5.20 1.76
N LEU A 148 -4.97 6.03 0.72
CA LEU A 148 -5.58 5.71 -0.55
C LEU A 148 -4.53 5.10 -1.48
N ILE A 149 -4.85 3.93 -2.01
CA ILE A 149 -4.21 3.38 -3.22
C ILE A 149 -5.00 3.91 -4.42
N PRO A 150 -4.43 4.79 -5.27
CA PRO A 150 -5.13 5.33 -6.42
C PRO A 150 -5.63 4.24 -7.36
N LYS A 151 -6.77 4.48 -8.00
CA LYS A 151 -7.39 3.52 -8.93
C LYS A 151 -6.44 3.00 -10.01
N ILE A 152 -5.65 3.88 -10.62
CA ILE A 152 -4.69 3.51 -11.68
C ILE A 152 -3.64 2.49 -11.19
N VAL A 153 -3.21 2.59 -9.92
CA VAL A 153 -2.24 1.66 -9.31
C VAL A 153 -2.82 0.24 -9.19
N ILE A 154 -4.13 0.13 -8.99
CA ILE A 154 -4.85 -1.14 -8.90
C ILE A 154 -5.12 -1.72 -10.28
N GLU A 155 -5.58 -0.89 -11.22
CA GLU A 155 -5.93 -1.32 -12.57
C GLU A 155 -4.71 -1.79 -13.38
N GLU A 156 -3.57 -1.11 -13.22
CA GLU A 156 -2.30 -1.46 -13.88
C GLU A 156 -1.44 -2.45 -13.06
N ASP A 157 -1.92 -2.91 -11.91
CA ASP A 157 -1.23 -3.84 -11.00
C ASP A 157 0.22 -3.42 -10.65
N LEU A 158 0.46 -2.10 -10.48
CA LEU A 158 1.81 -1.54 -10.32
C LEU A 158 2.53 -2.03 -9.06
N MET A 159 1.78 -2.51 -8.06
CA MET A 159 2.30 -3.04 -6.81
C MET A 159 2.19 -4.56 -6.64
N GLY A 160 1.58 -5.28 -7.60
CA GLY A 160 1.27 -6.71 -7.42
C GLY A 160 0.31 -6.92 -6.24
N LEU A 161 -0.79 -6.16 -6.19
CA LEU A 161 -1.66 -6.09 -5.03
C LEU A 161 -2.46 -7.37 -4.88
N ARG A 162 -2.54 -7.89 -3.66
CA ARG A 162 -3.41 -9.00 -3.30
C ARG A 162 -4.12 -8.72 -1.99
N ALA A 163 -5.30 -9.28 -1.83
CA ALA A 163 -6.08 -9.15 -0.63
C ALA A 163 -6.63 -10.51 -0.20
N LYS A 164 -6.68 -10.72 1.11
CA LYS A 164 -7.39 -11.85 1.70
C LYS A 164 -8.37 -11.31 2.73
N CYS A 165 -9.63 -11.67 2.57
CA CYS A 165 -10.73 -11.17 3.39
C CYS A 165 -11.30 -12.29 4.27
N PHE A 166 -11.67 -11.91 5.49
CA PHE A 166 -12.10 -12.83 6.55
C PHE A 166 -13.41 -12.33 7.17
N GLN A 167 -14.25 -13.26 7.63
CA GLN A 167 -15.51 -12.91 8.30
C GLN A 167 -15.30 -12.32 9.68
N SER A 168 -14.17 -12.64 10.32
CA SER A 168 -13.85 -12.18 11.67
C SER A 168 -12.47 -11.53 11.74
N ARG A 169 -12.31 -10.60 12.70
CA ARG A 169 -11.01 -9.98 13.00
C ARG A 169 -9.99 -11.01 13.49
N GLN A 170 -10.47 -11.98 14.28
CA GLN A 170 -9.66 -13.02 14.89
C GLN A 170 -8.96 -13.86 13.82
N GLU A 171 -9.71 -14.29 12.81
CA GLU A 171 -9.19 -15.08 11.70
C GLU A 171 -8.14 -14.29 10.89
N ARG A 172 -8.41 -13.00 10.60
CA ARG A 172 -7.42 -12.13 9.95
C ARG A 172 -6.14 -11.99 10.78
N ASN A 173 -6.25 -11.85 12.10
CA ASN A 173 -5.10 -11.67 12.99
C ASN A 173 -4.19 -12.91 13.07
N GLN A 174 -4.65 -14.08 12.59
CA GLN A 174 -3.81 -15.26 12.49
C GLN A 174 -2.84 -15.22 11.29
N LEU A 175 -2.97 -14.22 10.40
CA LEU A 175 -1.97 -14.00 9.35
C LEU A 175 -0.63 -13.58 9.96
N THR A 176 0.39 -14.38 9.72
CA THR A 176 1.77 -14.17 10.20
C THR A 176 2.64 -13.41 9.21
N GLU A 177 2.06 -12.50 8.45
CA GLU A 177 2.76 -11.77 7.39
C GLU A 177 3.55 -10.58 7.94
N GLU A 178 4.69 -10.27 7.30
CA GLU A 178 5.45 -9.06 7.60
C GLU A 178 4.56 -7.83 7.31
N PHE A 179 4.40 -6.97 8.31
CA PHE A 179 3.54 -5.79 8.23
C PHE A 179 4.36 -4.50 8.22
N ILE A 180 4.04 -3.58 7.31
CA ILE A 180 4.60 -2.23 7.34
C ILE A 180 3.80 -1.37 8.31
N LYS A 181 4.44 -1.00 9.42
CA LYS A 181 4.00 0.14 10.22
C LYS A 181 4.23 1.42 9.42
N TRP A 182 3.16 2.19 9.18
CA TRP A 182 3.29 3.51 8.58
C TRP A 182 3.92 4.40 9.63
N ASP A 183 5.18 4.75 9.40
CA ASP A 183 5.88 5.71 10.22
C ASP A 183 5.74 7.09 9.60
N ASP A 184 5.29 8.01 10.45
CA ASP A 184 5.26 9.43 10.26
C ASP A 184 6.59 9.99 9.73
N ALA A 185 7.75 9.39 9.98
CA ALA A 185 9.01 9.95 9.45
C ALA A 185 9.14 9.86 7.90
N SER A 186 8.41 8.96 7.25
CA SER A 186 8.63 8.62 5.82
C SER A 186 7.68 9.30 4.84
N LEU A 187 6.58 9.90 5.31
CA LEU A 187 5.57 10.54 4.47
C LEU A 187 5.96 11.99 4.16
N LYS A 188 5.98 12.36 2.88
CA LYS A 188 6.25 13.73 2.45
C LYS A 188 4.97 14.58 2.46
N GLY A 189 5.10 15.89 2.54
CA GLY A 189 3.98 16.84 2.56
C GLY A 189 3.63 17.41 3.93
N ASP A 190 2.91 18.53 3.92
CA ASP A 190 2.40 19.19 5.12
C ASP A 190 1.19 18.43 5.66
N ARG A 191 1.26 18.03 6.93
CA ARG A 191 0.21 17.25 7.60
C ARG A 191 -0.84 18.13 8.27
N GLY A 192 -0.57 19.42 8.36
CA GLY A 192 -1.20 20.28 9.34
C GLY A 192 -0.87 19.84 10.77
N PRO A 193 -1.40 20.55 11.77
CA PRO A 193 -1.30 20.09 13.15
C PRO A 193 -2.02 18.75 13.28
N ARG A 194 -1.40 17.79 13.98
CA ARG A 194 -2.14 16.66 14.55
C ARG A 194 -3.09 17.27 15.57
N HIS A 195 -4.33 17.50 15.17
CA HIS A 195 -5.32 18.03 16.09
C HIS A 195 -5.42 17.01 17.24
N PRO A 196 -5.33 17.44 18.51
CA PRO A 196 -5.73 16.57 19.60
C PRO A 196 -7.17 16.09 19.32
N PRO A 197 -7.57 14.89 19.77
CA PRO A 197 -8.98 14.50 19.70
C PRO A 197 -9.79 15.68 20.24
N ASP A 198 -10.76 16.15 19.46
CA ASP A 198 -11.64 17.23 19.91
C ASP A 198 -12.09 16.85 21.31
N ARG A 199 -11.82 17.72 22.30
CA ARG A 199 -12.39 17.52 23.63
C ARG A 199 -13.87 17.26 23.38
N PRO A 200 -14.44 16.14 23.87
CA PRO A 200 -15.83 15.83 23.60
C PRO A 200 -16.61 17.10 23.90
N SER A 201 -17.27 17.65 22.87
CA SER A 201 -18.09 18.83 23.03
C SER A 201 -19.00 18.51 24.20
N ARG A 202 -18.94 19.31 25.28
CA ARG A 202 -19.95 19.30 26.33
C ARG A 202 -21.27 19.70 25.66
N SER A 203 -21.91 18.75 25.00
CA SER A 203 -23.24 18.92 24.44
C SER A 203 -24.21 18.46 25.52
N TYR A 204 -24.74 19.46 26.23
CA TYR A 204 -26.14 19.57 26.62
C TYR A 204 -26.81 18.31 27.16
N TRP A 205 -26.60 18.04 28.45
CA TRP A 205 -27.68 17.57 29.31
C TRP A 205 -28.29 18.81 29.96
N GLY A 206 -29.34 19.33 29.32
CA GLY A 206 -30.35 20.19 29.92
C GLY A 206 -31.65 19.41 29.97
#